data_AF-A0A0S7EFY4-F1
#
_entry.id   AF-A0A0S7EFY4-F1
#
_cell.length_a   1.000
_cell.length_b   1.000
_cell.length_c   1.000
_cell.angle_alpha   90.00
_cell.angle_beta   90.00
_cell.angle_gamma   90.00
#
_symmetry.space_group_name_H-M   'P 1'
#
loop_
_entity.id
_entity.type
_entity.pdbx_description
1 polymer ?
#
loop_
_entity_poly.entity_id
_entity_poly.type
_entity_poly.pdbx_seq_one_letter_code
_entity_poly.pdbx_strand_id
1 'polypeptide(L)'
;QYITNCMQCCVTCHYPCGIPNDDGKKGCSAMNKDGYCTRCPGKCFWNVHSNQSFRWEYQEIHETRTVKELKEKYEKAFGHIPTQDSMVAPLEKDKEGGGGKAGSKKEKDQSWIPKIIKKRVCTTFVENTLSNSGLCHCGGVRELHDSVATGDFFGAASVTQWDSQQHSSEYPTDAFGELEFAGAGRRQSHFLRLSCDTPPHIVYNLMTEHWGLPSPNLVVSVVGSEGHEKIKPWVNDILRKGLVRAAQSTGAWILTGGLKEGISRCVGEAVKDHRAAASTVSQ
;
A
#
# COMPACT_ATOMS: atom_id res chain seq x y z
N GLN A 1 -19.14 -18.17 -33.30
CA GLN A 1 -17.75 -17.99 -32.85
C GLN A 1 -17.79 -17.02 -31.69
N TYR A 2 -17.07 -17.29 -30.60
CA TYR A 2 -17.17 -16.55 -29.35
C TYR A 2 -15.83 -15.90 -28.98
N ILE A 3 -15.85 -14.92 -28.07
CA ILE A 3 -14.65 -14.21 -27.61
C ILE A 3 -14.44 -14.55 -26.15
N THR A 4 -13.32 -15.18 -25.80
CA THR A 4 -12.98 -15.47 -24.40
C THR A 4 -12.12 -14.33 -23.84
N ASN A 5 -12.72 -13.49 -23.00
CA ASN A 5 -12.02 -12.40 -22.31
C ASN A 5 -11.73 -12.78 -20.86
N CYS A 6 -10.59 -12.33 -20.32
CA CYS A 6 -10.31 -12.38 -18.90
C CYS A 6 -10.86 -11.13 -18.22
N MET A 7 -11.74 -11.27 -17.24
CA MET A 7 -12.32 -10.15 -16.52
C MET A 7 -11.35 -9.52 -15.52
N GLN A 8 -10.36 -10.29 -15.06
CA GLN A 8 -9.35 -9.82 -14.10
C GLN A 8 -8.24 -9.00 -14.76
N CYS A 9 -7.83 -9.39 -15.97
CA CYS A 9 -6.75 -8.73 -16.71
C CYS A 9 -7.26 -7.80 -17.81
N CYS A 10 -8.57 -7.75 -18.04
CA CYS A 10 -9.23 -6.99 -19.10
C CYS A 10 -8.65 -7.25 -20.51
N VAL A 11 -8.23 -8.49 -20.79
CA VAL A 11 -7.58 -8.88 -22.06
C VAL A 11 -8.37 -9.94 -22.80
N THR A 12 -8.33 -9.89 -24.13
CA THR A 12 -8.84 -10.97 -25.00
C THR A 12 -7.87 -12.15 -24.99
N CYS A 13 -8.24 -13.24 -24.33
CA CYS A 13 -7.39 -14.42 -24.21
C CYS A 13 -7.51 -15.35 -25.42
N HIS A 14 -8.68 -15.45 -26.03
CA HIS A 14 -8.88 -16.31 -27.20
C HIS A 14 -10.03 -15.82 -28.10
N TYR A 15 -9.72 -15.62 -29.38
CA TYR A 15 -10.68 -15.40 -30.45
C TYR A 15 -10.14 -15.98 -31.77
N PRO A 16 -10.97 -16.69 -32.56
CA PRO A 16 -12.33 -17.12 -32.28
C PRO A 16 -12.37 -18.38 -31.40
N CYS A 17 -13.16 -18.36 -30.33
CA CYS A 17 -13.41 -19.51 -29.47
C CYS A 17 -14.66 -20.28 -29.92
N GLY A 18 -14.58 -21.62 -29.95
CA GLY A 18 -15.71 -22.50 -30.29
C GLY A 18 -16.67 -22.79 -29.13
N ILE A 19 -16.35 -22.34 -27.91
CA ILE A 19 -17.08 -22.72 -26.69
C ILE A 19 -18.19 -21.70 -26.39
N PRO A 20 -19.47 -22.11 -26.49
CA PRO A 20 -20.62 -21.21 -26.31
C PRO A 20 -20.93 -20.88 -24.85
N ASN A 21 -20.68 -21.83 -23.93
CA ASN A 21 -20.99 -21.66 -22.50
C ASN A 21 -19.73 -21.35 -21.68
N ASP A 22 -19.85 -20.46 -20.70
CA ASP A 22 -18.77 -20.04 -19.83
C ASP A 22 -18.29 -21.16 -18.89
N ASP A 23 -19.16 -22.10 -18.51
CA ASP A 23 -18.77 -23.29 -17.73
C ASP A 23 -17.79 -24.20 -18.49
N GLY A 24 -17.77 -24.11 -19.81
CA GLY A 24 -16.86 -24.87 -20.67
C GLY A 24 -15.47 -24.24 -20.79
N LYS A 25 -15.21 -23.07 -20.20
CA LYS A 25 -14.00 -22.28 -20.49
C LYS A 25 -12.70 -22.91 -20.03
N LYS A 26 -12.74 -23.88 -19.10
CA LYS A 26 -11.59 -24.75 -18.78
C LYS A 26 -11.03 -25.46 -20.03
N GLY A 27 -11.89 -25.80 -20.99
CA GLY A 27 -11.50 -26.45 -22.26
C GLY A 27 -11.08 -25.49 -23.37
N CYS A 28 -11.03 -24.18 -23.12
CA CYS A 28 -10.62 -23.20 -24.11
C CYS A 28 -9.13 -23.38 -24.46
N SER A 29 -8.75 -23.22 -25.73
CA SER A 29 -7.36 -23.36 -26.18
C SER A 29 -6.38 -22.37 -25.54
N ALA A 30 -6.87 -21.32 -24.88
CA ALA A 30 -6.05 -20.42 -24.07
C ALA A 30 -5.72 -20.99 -22.68
N MET A 31 -6.39 -22.05 -22.24
CA MET A 31 -6.15 -22.71 -20.96
C MET A 31 -5.15 -23.86 -21.11
N ASN A 32 -4.31 -24.06 -20.10
CA ASN A 32 -3.50 -25.26 -19.97
C ASN A 32 -4.32 -26.42 -19.35
N LYS A 33 -3.69 -27.58 -19.20
CA LYS A 33 -4.33 -28.79 -18.64
C LYS A 33 -4.85 -28.59 -17.20
N ASP A 34 -4.21 -27.70 -16.44
CA ASP A 34 -4.55 -27.39 -15.06
C ASP A 34 -5.67 -26.34 -14.93
N GLY A 35 -6.12 -25.76 -16.06
CA GLY A 35 -7.19 -24.76 -16.10
C GLY A 35 -6.73 -23.31 -15.91
N TYR A 36 -5.43 -23.03 -16.06
CA TYR A 36 -4.87 -21.67 -16.03
C TYR A 36 -4.66 -21.12 -17.43
N CYS A 37 -4.98 -19.84 -17.61
CA CYS A 37 -4.81 -19.19 -18.89
C CYS A 37 -3.34 -18.90 -19.20
N THR A 38 -2.89 -19.26 -20.39
CA THR A 38 -1.51 -19.04 -20.86
C THR A 38 -1.34 -17.70 -21.57
N ARG A 39 -2.45 -17.02 -21.91
CA ARG A 39 -2.47 -15.79 -22.73
C ARG A 39 -2.50 -14.50 -21.91
N CYS A 40 -3.28 -14.45 -20.83
CA CYS A 40 -3.33 -13.25 -19.99
C CYS A 40 -2.04 -13.07 -19.15
N PRO A 41 -1.68 -11.84 -18.77
CA PRO A 41 -0.48 -11.55 -17.98
C PRO A 41 -0.56 -12.16 -16.58
N GLY A 42 -1.74 -12.16 -15.96
CA GLY A 42 -1.95 -12.71 -14.61
C GLY A 42 -2.08 -14.23 -14.53
N LYS A 43 -1.94 -14.95 -15.65
CA LYS A 43 -2.12 -16.41 -15.75
C LYS A 43 -3.38 -16.91 -15.02
N CYS A 44 -4.48 -16.18 -15.13
CA CYS A 44 -5.66 -16.36 -14.29
C CYS A 44 -6.34 -17.71 -14.52
N PHE A 45 -7.00 -18.22 -13.49
CA PHE A 45 -7.79 -19.45 -13.57
C PHE A 45 -8.99 -19.29 -14.52
N TRP A 46 -9.46 -20.39 -15.11
CA TRP A 46 -10.45 -20.34 -16.19
C TRP A 46 -11.79 -19.71 -15.77
N ASN A 47 -12.15 -19.74 -14.49
CA ASN A 47 -13.44 -19.25 -13.97
C ASN A 47 -13.63 -17.73 -14.08
N VAL A 48 -12.54 -16.95 -14.24
CA VAL A 48 -12.63 -15.49 -14.48
C VAL A 48 -12.68 -15.14 -15.96
N HIS A 49 -12.86 -16.14 -16.84
CA HIS A 49 -12.94 -15.95 -18.28
C HIS A 49 -14.34 -16.23 -18.79
N SER A 50 -14.91 -15.25 -19.49
CA SER A 50 -16.29 -15.31 -19.99
C SER A 50 -16.39 -14.88 -21.45
N ASN A 51 -17.48 -15.30 -22.08
CA ASN A 51 -17.87 -14.84 -23.39
C ASN A 51 -18.34 -13.39 -23.34
N GLN A 52 -17.74 -12.54 -24.16
CA GLN A 52 -18.13 -11.13 -24.29
C GLN A 52 -18.44 -10.80 -25.75
N SER A 53 -19.21 -9.73 -25.97
CA SER A 53 -19.55 -9.24 -27.31
C SER A 53 -18.46 -8.37 -27.94
N PHE A 54 -17.40 -8.06 -27.19
CA PHE A 54 -16.33 -7.16 -27.60
C PHE A 54 -14.95 -7.76 -27.34
N ARG A 55 -13.95 -7.32 -28.12
CA ARG A 55 -12.54 -7.67 -27.94
C ARG A 55 -11.75 -6.47 -27.44
N TRP A 56 -10.85 -6.72 -26.50
CA TRP A 56 -9.82 -5.77 -26.10
C TRP A 56 -8.69 -5.77 -27.12
N GLU A 57 -8.39 -4.60 -27.66
CA GLU A 57 -7.19 -4.30 -28.44
C GLU A 57 -6.36 -3.27 -27.68
N TYR A 58 -5.11 -3.62 -27.37
CA TYR A 58 -4.20 -2.69 -26.72
C TYR A 58 -3.34 -2.04 -27.80
N GLN A 59 -3.40 -0.73 -27.87
CA GLN A 59 -2.50 0.07 -28.70
C GLN A 59 -1.51 0.78 -27.78
N GLU A 60 -0.22 0.55 -28.00
CA GLU A 60 0.82 1.35 -27.35
C GLU A 60 0.83 2.74 -28.00
N ILE A 61 0.32 3.73 -27.27
CA ILE A 61 0.31 5.13 -27.69
C ILE A 61 1.42 5.84 -26.91
N HIS A 62 2.45 6.29 -27.62
CA HIS A 62 3.44 7.21 -27.05
C HIS A 62 2.84 8.60 -26.98
N GLU A 63 2.44 9.04 -25.79
CA GLU A 63 1.87 10.37 -25.56
C GLU A 63 2.81 11.17 -24.66
N THR A 64 3.23 12.35 -25.12
CA THR A 64 3.92 13.32 -24.28
C THR A 64 2.88 14.13 -23.53
N ARG A 65 2.74 13.90 -22.23
CA ARG A 65 1.81 14.66 -21.36
C ARG A 65 2.57 15.52 -20.38
N THR A 66 2.00 16.68 -20.09
CA THR A 66 2.53 17.55 -19.03
C THR A 66 2.02 17.11 -17.66
N VAL A 67 2.76 17.42 -16.59
CA VAL A 67 2.35 17.13 -15.20
C VAL A 67 0.98 17.74 -14.87
N LYS A 68 0.69 18.92 -15.44
CA LYS A 68 -0.60 19.60 -15.30
C LYS A 68 -1.76 18.79 -15.90
N GLU A 69 -1.60 18.29 -17.11
CA GLU A 69 -2.63 17.47 -17.78
C GLU A 69 -2.89 16.13 -17.07
N LEU A 70 -1.84 15.53 -16.51
CA LEU A 70 -1.97 14.30 -15.71
C LEU A 70 -2.74 14.56 -14.42
N LYS A 71 -2.45 15.69 -13.75
CA LYS A 71 -3.18 16.13 -12.56
C LYS A 71 -4.66 16.37 -12.88
N GLU A 72 -4.98 17.13 -13.92
CA GLU A 72 -6.37 17.40 -14.31
C GLU A 72 -7.15 16.14 -14.70
N LYS A 73 -6.51 15.18 -15.40
CA LYS A 73 -7.14 13.87 -15.72
C LYS A 73 -7.40 13.04 -14.47
N TYR A 74 -6.48 13.06 -13.50
CA TYR A 74 -6.66 12.41 -12.21
C TYR A 74 -7.84 13.04 -11.45
N GLU A 75 -7.85 14.36 -11.32
CA GLU A 75 -8.93 15.10 -10.63
C GLU A 75 -10.32 14.84 -11.26
N LYS A 76 -10.41 14.74 -12.60
CA LYS A 76 -11.66 14.41 -13.30
C LYS A 76 -12.12 12.96 -13.11
N ALA A 77 -11.19 12.00 -13.06
CA ALA A 77 -11.51 10.57 -12.95
C ALA A 77 -11.99 10.16 -11.55
N PHE A 78 -11.57 10.87 -10.51
CA PHE A 78 -11.93 10.58 -9.12
C PHE A 78 -13.16 11.34 -8.61
N GLY A 79 -13.91 12.02 -9.48
CA GLY A 79 -15.07 12.84 -9.10
C GLY A 79 -14.67 14.08 -8.30
N HIS A 80 -15.64 14.92 -7.91
CA HIS A 80 -15.37 16.09 -7.06
C HIS A 80 -14.54 15.67 -5.86
N ILE A 81 -13.27 16.08 -5.87
CA ILE A 81 -12.38 16.09 -4.73
C ILE A 81 -13.19 16.74 -3.60
N PRO A 82 -13.43 16.06 -2.47
CA PRO A 82 -13.98 16.72 -1.31
C PRO A 82 -13.00 17.86 -1.00
N THR A 83 -13.43 19.10 -1.24
CA THR A 83 -12.61 20.28 -0.98
C THR A 83 -12.23 20.29 0.49
N GLN A 84 -11.16 21.00 0.81
CA GLN A 84 -10.57 21.15 2.14
C GLN A 84 -11.62 21.37 3.26
N ASP A 85 -12.75 22.00 2.95
CA ASP A 85 -13.87 22.27 3.86
C ASP A 85 -14.72 21.04 4.22
N SER A 86 -14.83 20.05 3.32
CA SER A 86 -15.69 18.87 3.53
C SER A 86 -15.15 17.88 4.57
N MET A 87 -13.85 17.92 4.87
CA MET A 87 -13.24 17.12 5.94
C MET A 87 -13.44 17.75 7.33
N VAL A 88 -13.93 18.99 7.40
CA VAL A 88 -14.12 19.76 8.65
C VAL A 88 -15.57 19.71 9.16
N ALA A 89 -16.52 19.21 8.36
CA ALA A 89 -17.96 19.42 8.59
C ALA A 89 -18.70 18.32 9.39
N PRO A 90 -18.14 17.78 10.49
CA PRO A 90 -18.99 17.71 11.69
C PRO A 90 -18.44 18.34 12.99
N LEU A 91 -17.35 19.11 12.98
CA LEU A 91 -16.67 19.52 14.23
C LEU A 91 -17.18 20.81 14.91
N GLU A 92 -18.22 21.47 14.40
CA GLU A 92 -18.66 22.78 14.94
C GLU A 92 -20.01 22.81 15.67
N LYS A 93 -20.51 21.67 16.17
CA LYS A 93 -21.55 21.69 17.20
C LYS A 93 -20.95 21.25 18.52
N ASP A 94 -21.15 22.09 19.54
CA ASP A 94 -20.80 21.90 20.96
C ASP A 94 -19.55 22.66 21.45
N LYS A 95 -19.53 23.99 21.29
CA LYS A 95 -18.78 24.88 22.20
C LYS A 95 -19.55 26.16 22.51
N GLU A 96 -20.53 26.06 23.42
CA GLU A 96 -20.91 27.18 24.27
C GLU A 96 -20.54 26.85 25.72
N GLY A 97 -19.70 27.70 26.33
CA GLY A 97 -19.56 27.77 27.79
C GLY A 97 -18.13 27.87 28.34
N GLY A 98 -17.75 29.08 28.78
CA GLY A 98 -16.89 29.29 29.95
C GLY A 98 -15.37 29.42 29.73
N GLY A 99 -14.81 30.60 30.01
CA GLY A 99 -13.40 30.94 29.80
C GLY A 99 -12.44 30.62 30.95
N GLY A 100 -11.15 30.91 30.71
CA GLY A 100 -10.07 30.95 31.72
C GLY A 100 -8.69 30.61 31.15
N LYS A 101 -7.75 31.56 31.19
CA LYS A 101 -6.35 31.48 30.70
C LYS A 101 -5.49 30.45 31.46
N ALA A 102 -4.63 29.72 30.75
CA ALA A 102 -3.19 29.53 31.05
C ALA A 102 -2.51 28.72 29.93
N GLY A 103 -1.30 29.12 29.55
CA GLY A 103 -0.56 28.56 28.42
C GLY A 103 -0.15 27.10 28.62
N SER A 104 -0.48 26.27 27.63
CA SER A 104 0.13 24.97 27.38
C SER A 104 0.47 24.91 25.90
N LYS A 105 1.61 24.32 25.53
CA LYS A 105 1.97 24.03 24.13
C LYS A 105 0.73 23.43 23.46
N LYS A 106 0.30 23.97 22.30
CA LYS A 106 -0.75 23.37 21.47
C LYS A 106 -0.30 21.96 21.11
N GLU A 107 -0.69 20.99 21.92
CA GLU A 107 -0.78 19.60 21.54
C GLU A 107 -1.71 19.61 20.32
N LYS A 108 -1.12 19.43 19.13
CA LYS A 108 -1.90 19.41 17.89
C LYS A 108 -2.95 18.34 18.10
N ASP A 109 -4.22 18.72 18.17
CA ASP A 109 -5.32 17.80 18.39
C ASP A 109 -5.29 16.75 17.27
N GLN A 110 -4.83 15.55 17.61
CA GLN A 110 -4.72 14.41 16.70
C GLN A 110 -5.99 13.55 16.72
N SER A 111 -7.07 14.00 17.37
CA SER A 111 -8.34 13.26 17.48
C SER A 111 -9.02 12.98 16.14
N TRP A 112 -8.63 13.67 15.07
CA TRP A 112 -9.12 13.43 13.71
C TRP A 112 -8.50 12.18 13.05
N ILE A 113 -7.28 11.78 13.45
CA ILE A 113 -6.56 10.65 12.85
C ILE A 113 -7.41 9.37 12.90
N PRO A 114 -7.92 8.92 14.06
CA PRO A 114 -8.77 7.72 14.12
C PRO A 114 -10.13 7.88 13.43
N LYS A 115 -10.58 9.11 13.12
CA LYS A 115 -11.86 9.36 12.42
C LYS A 115 -11.74 9.18 10.91
N ILE A 116 -10.56 9.45 10.35
CA ILE A 116 -10.30 9.42 8.90
C ILE A 116 -9.47 8.18 8.52
N ILE A 117 -8.47 7.86 9.32
CA ILE A 117 -7.51 6.80 9.06
C ILE A 117 -7.96 5.50 9.71
N LYS A 118 -8.03 4.46 8.90
CA LYS A 118 -8.34 3.11 9.36
C LYS A 118 -7.09 2.25 9.38
N LYS A 119 -7.15 1.18 10.16
CA LYS A 119 -6.27 0.02 10.11
C LYS A 119 -7.06 -1.21 9.68
N ARG A 120 -6.36 -2.20 9.17
CA ARG A 120 -6.94 -3.52 8.86
C ARG A 120 -6.41 -4.56 9.84
N VAL A 121 -7.30 -5.42 10.31
CA VAL A 121 -7.01 -6.47 11.29
C VAL A 121 -7.59 -7.79 10.78
N CYS A 122 -6.77 -8.85 10.74
CA CYS A 122 -7.22 -10.19 10.40
C CYS A 122 -8.22 -10.67 11.45
N THR A 123 -9.45 -10.97 11.04
CA THR A 123 -10.54 -11.38 11.92
C THR A 123 -10.94 -12.83 11.70
N THR A 124 -10.63 -13.39 10.53
CA THR A 124 -10.96 -14.78 10.20
C THR A 124 -9.70 -15.63 10.20
N PHE A 125 -9.70 -16.70 11.00
CA PHE A 125 -8.58 -17.63 11.04
C PHE A 125 -8.60 -18.53 9.80
N VAL A 126 -7.57 -18.42 8.95
CA VAL A 126 -7.35 -19.31 7.81
C VAL A 126 -6.04 -20.04 8.04
N GLU A 127 -6.09 -21.35 8.27
CA GLU A 127 -4.94 -22.14 8.65
C GLU A 127 -3.88 -22.20 7.54
N ASN A 128 -2.65 -21.84 7.87
CA ASN A 128 -1.53 -21.95 6.94
C ASN A 128 -1.03 -23.40 6.87
N THR A 129 -1.57 -24.14 5.90
CA THR A 129 -1.19 -25.53 5.63
C THR A 129 0.24 -25.70 5.11
N LEU A 130 0.90 -24.61 4.68
CA LEU A 130 2.27 -24.67 4.16
C LEU A 130 3.33 -24.75 5.26
N SER A 131 3.04 -24.26 6.47
CA SER A 131 4.03 -24.15 7.56
C SER A 131 3.85 -25.18 8.68
N ASN A 132 2.77 -25.99 8.68
CA ASN A 132 2.43 -26.94 9.76
C ASN A 132 2.51 -26.34 11.18
N SER A 133 2.38 -25.02 11.30
CA SER A 133 2.66 -24.28 12.53
C SER A 133 1.42 -24.00 13.37
N GLY A 134 0.23 -24.40 12.89
CA GLY A 134 -1.05 -24.05 13.53
C GLY A 134 -1.34 -22.55 13.53
N LEU A 135 -0.64 -21.78 12.70
CA LEU A 135 -0.80 -20.33 12.57
C LEU A 135 -1.74 -19.98 11.42
N CYS A 136 -2.40 -18.83 11.53
CA CYS A 136 -3.14 -18.25 10.43
C CYS A 136 -2.17 -17.80 9.32
N HIS A 137 -2.64 -17.66 8.08
CA HIS A 137 -1.90 -17.01 7.00
C HIS A 137 -1.45 -15.58 7.32
N CYS A 138 -2.10 -14.88 8.26
CA CYS A 138 -1.65 -13.59 8.76
C CYS A 138 -0.48 -13.68 9.76
N GLY A 139 -0.08 -14.89 10.16
CA GLY A 139 0.95 -15.17 11.18
C GLY A 139 0.42 -15.20 12.62
N GLY A 140 -0.84 -14.82 12.86
CA GLY A 140 -1.45 -14.83 14.18
C GLY A 140 -1.91 -16.22 14.65
N VAL A 141 -1.89 -16.44 15.97
CA VAL A 141 -2.51 -17.62 16.59
C VAL A 141 -4.04 -17.55 16.55
N ARG A 142 -4.70 -18.69 16.69
CA ARG A 142 -6.17 -18.80 16.62
C ARG A 142 -6.90 -17.90 17.64
N GLU A 143 -6.33 -17.76 18.84
CA GLU A 143 -6.89 -16.95 19.94
C GLU A 143 -6.93 -15.44 19.66
N LEU A 144 -6.13 -14.95 18.70
CA LEU A 144 -6.10 -13.54 18.29
C LEU A 144 -7.21 -13.17 17.30
N HIS A 145 -8.02 -14.13 16.87
CA HIS A 145 -9.12 -13.92 15.93
C HIS A 145 -10.43 -13.95 16.71
N ASP A 146 -11.26 -12.92 16.55
CA ASP A 146 -12.56 -12.83 17.24
C ASP A 146 -13.42 -14.07 16.93
N SER A 147 -14.06 -14.61 17.97
CA SER A 147 -14.79 -15.89 17.98
C SER A 147 -15.94 -15.98 16.97
N VAL A 148 -16.28 -14.89 16.29
CA VAL A 148 -17.31 -14.84 15.23
C VAL A 148 -16.95 -15.78 14.07
N ALA A 149 -15.66 -16.06 13.83
CA ALA A 149 -15.24 -17.03 12.82
C ALA A 149 -15.38 -18.50 13.23
N THR A 150 -15.69 -18.79 14.51
CA THR A 150 -15.93 -20.16 15.00
C THR A 150 -17.41 -20.55 15.04
N GLY A 151 -18.32 -19.62 14.73
CA GLY A 151 -19.76 -19.85 14.72
C GLY A 151 -20.25 -20.47 13.40
N ASP A 152 -20.30 -21.79 13.35
CA ASP A 152 -21.36 -22.59 12.73
C ASP A 152 -21.98 -22.08 11.42
N PHE A 153 -21.18 -21.88 10.37
CA PHE A 153 -21.68 -21.99 9.00
C PHE A 153 -20.73 -22.89 8.20
N PHE A 154 -21.33 -23.84 7.48
CA PHE A 154 -20.76 -24.94 6.69
C PHE A 154 -19.60 -24.63 5.70
N GLY A 155 -18.96 -23.45 5.74
CA GLY A 155 -17.90 -22.99 4.82
C GLY A 155 -16.48 -22.88 5.40
N ALA A 156 -16.27 -23.03 6.71
CA ALA A 156 -14.93 -22.90 7.31
C ALA A 156 -13.98 -24.08 7.01
N ALA A 157 -14.48 -25.18 6.45
CA ALA A 157 -13.71 -26.40 6.19
C ALA A 157 -13.02 -26.45 4.81
N SER A 158 -13.05 -25.39 4.00
CA SER A 158 -12.50 -25.44 2.63
C SER A 158 -11.79 -24.18 2.13
N VAL A 159 -11.52 -23.20 3.00
CA VAL A 159 -10.77 -22.01 2.59
C VAL A 159 -9.28 -22.24 2.82
N THR A 160 -8.56 -22.58 1.75
CA THR A 160 -7.09 -22.79 1.77
C THR A 160 -6.30 -21.54 1.39
N GLN A 161 -6.99 -20.45 0.99
CA GLN A 161 -6.37 -19.22 0.55
C GLN A 161 -6.90 -18.03 1.33
N TRP A 162 -6.00 -17.35 2.03
CA TRP A 162 -6.30 -16.10 2.72
C TRP A 162 -6.40 -14.94 1.73
N ASP A 163 -7.38 -14.10 1.97
CA ASP A 163 -7.70 -12.90 1.19
C ASP A 163 -7.96 -11.73 2.15
N SER A 164 -7.32 -10.59 1.90
CA SER A 164 -7.37 -9.43 2.80
C SER A 164 -8.73 -8.73 2.81
N GLN A 165 -9.56 -8.88 1.79
CA GLN A 165 -10.90 -8.26 1.78
C GLN A 165 -11.93 -9.15 2.49
N GLN A 166 -11.76 -10.47 2.41
CA GLN A 166 -12.71 -11.44 2.99
C GLN A 166 -12.38 -11.81 4.45
N HIS A 167 -11.10 -11.83 4.83
CA HIS A 167 -10.65 -12.40 6.10
C HIS A 167 -10.17 -11.36 7.11
N SER A 168 -10.37 -10.08 6.80
CA SER A 168 -9.95 -8.99 7.67
C SER A 168 -10.96 -7.86 7.66
N SER A 169 -11.03 -7.13 8.76
CA SER A 169 -11.97 -6.04 8.97
C SER A 169 -11.23 -4.72 9.20
N GLU A 170 -11.86 -3.62 8.80
CA GLU A 170 -11.32 -2.28 9.03
C GLU A 170 -11.82 -1.69 10.34
N TYR A 171 -10.90 -1.08 11.08
CA TYR A 171 -11.19 -0.39 12.34
C TYR A 171 -10.49 0.98 12.34
N PRO A 172 -10.93 1.94 13.15
CA PRO A 172 -10.17 3.15 13.43
C PRO A 172 -8.71 2.83 13.80
N THR A 173 -7.76 3.59 13.26
CA THR A 173 -6.35 3.39 13.63
C THR A 173 -6.11 3.79 15.08
N ASP A 174 -5.38 2.96 15.80
CA ASP A 174 -4.99 3.14 17.20
C ASP A 174 -3.46 3.25 17.38
N ALA A 175 -2.71 3.22 16.28
CA ALA A 175 -1.26 3.26 16.28
C ALA A 175 -0.77 4.43 15.43
N PHE A 176 -0.53 5.56 16.10
CA PHE A 176 -0.01 6.78 15.51
C PHE A 176 0.72 7.63 16.55
N GLY A 177 1.59 8.53 16.11
CA GLY A 177 2.23 9.50 16.98
C GLY A 177 3.69 9.76 16.62
N GLU A 178 4.48 10.09 17.62
CA GLU A 178 5.93 10.25 17.51
C GLU A 178 6.64 9.09 18.20
N LEU A 179 7.71 8.62 17.57
CA LEU A 179 8.57 7.55 18.04
C LEU A 179 9.95 8.11 18.38
N GLU A 180 10.46 7.79 19.57
CA GLU A 180 11.83 8.04 19.96
C GLU A 180 12.55 6.71 20.16
N PHE A 181 13.65 6.50 19.43
CA PHE A 181 14.46 5.31 19.57
C PHE A 181 15.50 5.52 20.68
N ALA A 182 15.49 4.63 21.69
CA ALA A 182 16.49 4.64 22.75
C ALA A 182 17.92 4.59 22.15
N GLY A 183 18.76 5.55 22.53
CA GLY A 183 20.15 5.63 22.08
C GLY A 183 20.37 6.17 20.65
N ALA A 184 19.32 6.57 19.92
CA ALA A 184 19.43 7.14 18.58
C ALA A 184 19.46 8.69 18.54
N GLY A 185 19.41 9.33 19.71
CA GLY A 185 19.28 10.77 19.89
C GLY A 185 17.83 11.26 19.73
N ARG A 186 17.55 12.47 20.21
CA ARG A 186 16.22 13.10 20.08
C ARG A 186 15.90 13.36 18.60
N ARG A 187 14.99 12.58 18.04
CA ARG A 187 14.46 12.79 16.70
C ARG A 187 12.94 12.69 16.75
N GLN A 188 12.27 13.71 16.25
CA GLN A 188 10.84 13.60 15.94
C GLN A 188 10.71 12.67 14.74
N SER A 189 10.25 11.44 14.99
CA SER A 189 9.99 10.45 13.95
C SER A 189 8.51 10.10 14.03
N HIS A 190 7.72 10.58 13.09
CA HIS A 190 6.30 10.26 13.08
C HIS A 190 6.07 8.82 12.61
N PHE A 191 5.07 8.17 13.19
CA PHE A 191 4.59 6.88 12.74
C PHE A 191 3.06 6.88 12.64
N LEU A 192 2.55 6.06 11.73
CA LEU A 192 1.12 5.88 11.50
C LEU A 192 0.88 4.50 10.90
N ARG A 193 -0.06 3.75 11.49
CA ARG A 193 -0.58 2.50 10.92
C ARG A 193 -1.76 2.82 10.01
N LEU A 194 -1.72 2.28 8.78
CA LEU A 194 -2.71 2.51 7.73
C LEU A 194 -3.33 1.17 7.26
N SER A 195 -4.55 1.22 6.74
CA SER A 195 -5.16 0.12 5.97
C SER A 195 -4.54 0.06 4.57
N CYS A 196 -4.43 -1.14 3.98
CA CYS A 196 -3.95 -1.30 2.60
C CYS A 196 -4.86 -0.61 1.57
N ASP A 197 -6.11 -0.35 1.93
CA ASP A 197 -7.09 0.28 1.05
C ASP A 197 -7.15 1.81 1.25
N THR A 198 -6.28 2.38 2.10
CA THR A 198 -6.23 3.83 2.34
C THR A 198 -5.83 4.55 1.03
N PRO A 199 -6.64 5.50 0.52
CA PRO A 199 -6.29 6.26 -0.67
C PRO A 199 -4.95 7.02 -0.50
N PRO A 200 -4.03 6.95 -1.49
CA PRO A 200 -2.70 7.58 -1.37
C PRO A 200 -2.71 9.09 -1.13
N HIS A 201 -3.75 9.81 -1.59
CA HIS A 201 -3.85 11.26 -1.40
C HIS A 201 -3.98 11.65 0.08
N ILE A 202 -4.65 10.82 0.90
CA ILE A 202 -4.77 11.05 2.34
C ILE A 202 -3.39 10.97 2.99
N VAL A 203 -2.58 10.00 2.58
CA VAL A 203 -1.20 9.82 3.07
C VAL A 203 -0.32 10.99 2.64
N TYR A 204 -0.43 11.42 1.38
CA TYR A 204 0.32 12.56 0.87
C TYR A 204 -0.01 13.85 1.63
N ASN A 205 -1.29 14.17 1.81
CA ASN A 205 -1.73 15.35 2.56
C ASN A 205 -1.26 15.29 4.02
N LEU A 206 -1.29 14.10 4.64
CA LEU A 206 -0.78 13.91 6.00
C LEU A 206 0.72 14.19 6.09
N MET A 207 1.50 13.70 5.13
CA MET A 207 2.94 13.94 5.06
C MET A 207 3.27 15.42 4.87
N THR A 208 2.55 16.14 4.00
CA THR A 208 2.88 17.53 3.67
C THR A 208 2.26 18.53 4.64
N GLU A 209 0.97 18.41 4.96
CA GLU A 209 0.23 19.39 5.75
C GLU A 209 0.40 19.19 7.26
N HIS A 210 0.38 17.94 7.72
CA HIS A 210 0.41 17.64 9.15
C HIS A 210 1.83 17.42 9.69
N TRP A 211 2.64 16.65 8.96
CA TRP A 211 4.05 16.41 9.29
C TRP A 211 4.99 17.49 8.74
N GLY A 212 4.49 18.38 7.87
CA GLY A 212 5.27 19.51 7.37
C GLY A 212 6.39 19.12 6.41
N LEU A 213 6.29 17.97 5.74
CA LEU A 213 7.28 17.57 4.75
C LEU A 213 7.12 18.47 3.50
N PRO A 214 8.19 19.06 2.98
CA PRO A 214 8.12 19.85 1.76
C PRO A 214 7.73 18.95 0.59
N SER A 215 6.95 19.49 -0.35
CA SER A 215 6.60 18.76 -1.57
C SER A 215 7.89 18.37 -2.33
N PRO A 216 8.04 17.10 -2.74
CA PRO A 216 9.23 16.65 -3.44
C PRO A 216 9.24 17.16 -4.88
N ASN A 217 10.43 17.44 -5.39
CA ASN A 217 10.64 17.62 -6.84
C ASN A 217 10.93 16.29 -7.56
N LEU A 218 11.27 15.25 -6.79
CA LEU A 218 11.60 13.91 -7.27
C LEU A 218 11.26 12.90 -6.17
N VAL A 219 10.73 11.73 -6.53
CA VAL A 219 10.52 10.62 -5.60
C VAL A 219 11.35 9.43 -6.07
N VAL A 220 12.18 8.89 -5.17
CA VAL A 220 13.05 7.73 -5.42
C VAL A 220 12.57 6.59 -4.54
N SER A 221 12.06 5.52 -5.16
CA SER A 221 11.69 4.28 -4.45
C SER A 221 12.86 3.29 -4.52
N VAL A 222 13.37 2.88 -3.36
CA VAL A 222 14.44 1.90 -3.23
C VAL A 222 13.85 0.59 -2.72
N VAL A 223 13.69 -0.36 -3.64
CA VAL A 223 13.19 -1.71 -3.36
C VAL A 223 14.35 -2.69 -3.44
N GLY A 224 14.43 -3.62 -2.49
CA GLY A 224 15.47 -4.62 -2.43
C GLY A 224 14.94 -5.93 -1.86
N SER A 225 15.59 -7.04 -2.21
CA SER A 225 15.27 -8.32 -1.61
C SER A 225 15.69 -8.35 -0.13
N GLU A 226 14.98 -9.15 0.65
CA GLU A 226 15.25 -9.40 2.07
C GLU A 226 16.37 -10.43 2.28
N GLY A 227 17.07 -10.84 1.21
CA GLY A 227 18.16 -11.81 1.28
C GLY A 227 19.39 -11.27 2.01
N HIS A 228 20.08 -12.15 2.74
CA HIS A 228 21.36 -11.86 3.42
C HIS A 228 22.56 -11.67 2.46
N GLU A 229 22.31 -11.50 1.15
CA GLU A 229 23.39 -11.28 0.19
C GLU A 229 24.07 -9.94 0.46
N LYS A 230 25.35 -10.03 0.84
CA LYS A 230 26.15 -8.83 1.12
C LYS A 230 26.37 -8.05 -0.17
N ILE A 231 25.74 -6.88 -0.26
CA ILE A 231 26.00 -5.91 -1.33
C ILE A 231 27.50 -5.64 -1.40
N LYS A 232 28.05 -5.66 -2.62
CA LYS A 232 29.48 -5.38 -2.83
C LYS A 232 29.83 -3.99 -2.28
N PRO A 233 30.96 -3.81 -1.57
CA PRO A 233 31.29 -2.55 -0.91
C PRO A 233 31.27 -1.32 -1.83
N TRP A 234 31.74 -1.46 -3.07
CA TRP A 234 31.75 -0.36 -4.05
C TRP A 234 30.34 0.06 -4.50
N VAL A 235 29.39 -0.89 -4.60
CA VAL A 235 27.99 -0.60 -4.93
C VAL A 235 27.33 0.13 -3.77
N ASN A 236 27.59 -0.32 -2.54
CA ASN A 236 27.08 0.35 -1.35
C ASN A 236 27.61 1.79 -1.25
N ASP A 237 28.88 2.01 -1.59
CA ASP A 237 29.47 3.36 -1.57
C ASP A 237 28.84 4.30 -2.61
N ILE A 238 28.57 3.80 -3.83
CA ILE A 238 27.85 4.56 -4.87
C ILE A 238 26.42 4.85 -4.42
N LEU A 239 25.69 3.87 -3.89
CA LEU A 239 24.32 4.06 -3.41
C LEU A 239 24.26 5.10 -2.29
N ARG A 240 25.15 4.98 -1.30
CA ARG A 240 25.24 5.93 -0.18
C ARG A 240 25.51 7.34 -0.65
N LYS A 241 26.53 7.54 -1.49
CA LYS A 241 26.90 8.88 -1.98
C LYS A 241 25.86 9.44 -2.95
N GLY A 242 25.33 8.60 -3.83
CA GLY A 242 24.35 8.97 -4.85
C GLY A 242 23.00 9.38 -4.25
N LEU A 243 22.45 8.56 -3.35
CA LEU A 243 21.15 8.85 -2.72
C LEU A 243 21.18 10.11 -1.88
N VAL A 244 22.23 10.26 -1.06
CA VAL A 244 22.42 11.45 -0.23
C VAL A 244 22.54 12.70 -1.10
N ARG A 245 23.37 12.66 -2.14
CA ARG A 245 23.53 13.80 -3.06
C ARG A 245 22.23 14.13 -3.78
N ALA A 246 21.50 13.14 -4.27
CA ALA A 246 20.23 13.34 -4.96
C ALA A 246 19.18 13.99 -4.04
N ALA A 247 19.07 13.51 -2.79
CA ALA A 247 18.16 14.10 -1.81
C ALA A 247 18.51 15.56 -1.50
N GLN A 248 19.80 15.88 -1.32
CA GLN A 248 20.23 17.24 -1.00
C GLN A 248 20.11 18.21 -2.17
N SER A 249 20.45 17.78 -3.39
CA SER A 249 20.50 18.68 -4.54
C SER A 249 19.12 19.01 -5.11
N THR A 250 18.17 18.08 -5.00
CA THR A 250 16.84 18.21 -5.63
C THR A 250 15.70 18.35 -4.63
N GLY A 251 15.93 18.09 -3.34
CA GLY A 251 14.84 17.95 -2.37
C GLY A 251 14.01 16.69 -2.62
N ALA A 252 14.64 15.60 -3.08
CA ALA A 252 13.95 14.35 -3.37
C ALA A 252 13.46 13.64 -2.11
N TRP A 253 12.28 13.01 -2.20
CA TRP A 253 11.85 12.01 -1.22
C TRP A 253 12.46 10.65 -1.54
N ILE A 254 12.99 9.98 -0.53
CA ILE A 254 13.48 8.60 -0.63
C ILE A 254 12.51 7.69 0.13
N LEU A 255 11.90 6.75 -0.57
CA LEU A 255 10.99 5.75 -0.01
C LEU A 255 11.69 4.38 0.00
N THR A 256 11.61 3.67 1.12
CA THR A 256 12.23 2.35 1.30
C THR A 256 11.42 1.52 2.29
N GLY A 257 11.65 0.21 2.36
CA GLY A 257 10.88 -0.72 3.20
C GLY A 257 11.05 -0.51 4.72
N GLY A 258 12.05 0.26 5.15
CA GLY A 258 12.19 0.67 6.57
C GLY A 258 12.65 -0.43 7.53
N LEU A 259 12.95 -1.63 7.04
CA LEU A 259 13.49 -2.74 7.83
C LEU A 259 15.01 -2.63 8.00
N LYS A 260 15.55 -3.17 9.10
CA LYS A 260 17.00 -3.19 9.40
C LYS A 260 17.73 -4.33 8.64
N GLU A 261 17.30 -4.61 7.42
CA GLU A 261 17.75 -5.73 6.61
C GLU A 261 17.92 -5.32 5.14
N GLY A 262 18.68 -6.12 4.39
CA GLY A 262 18.93 -5.92 2.95
C GLY A 262 19.38 -4.51 2.57
N ILE A 263 18.83 -4.00 1.46
CA ILE A 263 19.11 -2.67 0.93
C ILE A 263 18.58 -1.56 1.86
N SER A 264 17.44 -1.76 2.52
CA SER A 264 16.84 -0.78 3.44
C SER A 264 17.80 -0.40 4.57
N ARG A 265 18.56 -1.37 5.09
CA ARG A 265 19.62 -1.13 6.07
C ARG A 265 20.72 -0.23 5.52
N CYS A 266 21.20 -0.50 4.31
CA CYS A 266 22.26 0.31 3.68
C CYS A 266 21.83 1.75 3.44
N VAL A 267 20.57 1.97 3.05
CA VAL A 267 19.98 3.32 2.93
C VAL A 267 19.95 4.02 4.30
N GLY A 268 19.52 3.31 5.35
CA GLY A 268 19.51 3.84 6.72
C GLY A 268 20.91 4.22 7.24
N GLU A 269 21.91 3.37 6.99
CA GLU A 269 23.32 3.63 7.32
C GLU A 269 23.85 4.84 6.54
N ALA A 270 23.55 4.95 5.24
CA ALA A 270 23.94 6.09 4.41
C ALA A 270 23.41 7.44 4.95
N VAL A 271 22.13 7.48 5.34
CA VAL A 271 21.51 8.69 5.91
C VAL A 271 22.10 9.01 7.29
N LYS A 272 22.40 7.99 8.10
CA LYS A 272 23.04 8.15 9.41
C LYS A 272 24.45 8.74 9.29
N ASP A 273 25.28 8.16 8.42
CA ASP A 273 26.67 8.60 8.18
C ASP A 273 26.70 10.04 7.67
N HIS A 274 25.83 10.36 6.71
CA HIS A 274 25.75 11.70 6.17
C HIS A 274 25.37 12.74 7.23
N ARG A 275 24.39 12.42 8.10
CA ARG A 275 24.03 13.31 9.21
C ARG A 275 25.19 13.53 10.16
N ALA A 276 25.88 12.46 10.56
CA ALA A 276 27.04 12.56 11.44
C ALA A 276 28.09 13.53 10.87
N ALA A 277 28.39 13.40 9.57
CA ALA A 277 29.31 14.28 8.85
C ALA A 277 28.80 15.73 8.73
N ALA A 278 27.49 15.94 8.53
CA ALA A 278 26.91 17.29 8.44
C ALA A 278 26.97 18.05 9.78
N SER A 279 26.76 17.34 10.90
CA SER A 279 26.88 17.93 12.25
C SER A 279 28.31 18.33 12.62
N THR A 280 29.34 17.69 12.06
CA THR A 280 30.75 18.08 12.28
C THR A 280 31.20 19.28 11.46
N VAL A 281 30.50 19.61 10.36
CA VAL A 281 30.85 20.72 9.46
C VAL A 281 30.20 22.04 9.90
N SER A 282 29.21 21.99 10.79
CA SER A 282 28.51 23.18 11.31
C SER A 282 29.07 23.67 12.66
N GLN A 283 30.29 23.26 13.03
CA GLN A 283 31.03 23.73 14.22
C GLN A 283 32.34 24.40 13.82
#